data_AF-A0A7V7DYV6-F1
#
_entry.id   AF-A0A7V7DYV6-F1
#
_cell.length_a   1.000
_cell.length_b   1.000
_cell.length_c   1.000
_cell.angle_alpha   90.00
_cell.angle_beta   90.00
_cell.angle_gamma   90.00
#
_symmetry.space_group_name_H-M   'P 1'
#
loop_
_entity.id
_entity.type
_entity.pdbx_description
1 polymer ?
#
loop_
_entity_poly.entity_id
_entity_poly.type
_entity_poly.pdbx_seq_one_letter_code
_entity_poly.pdbx_strand_id
1 'polypeptide(L)' 'GTIGILKAAFHEGQISLFQADDILGKMIKAGFYSPIRSISDIV' A
#
# COMPACT_ATOMS: atom_id res chain seq x y z
N GLY A 1 -6.88 9.74 -0.34
CA GLY A 1 -5.73 9.51 0.56
C GLY A 1 -4.76 8.54 -0.09
N THR A 2 -3.46 8.69 0.15
CA THR A 2 -2.37 8.01 -0.59
C THR A 2 -2.48 6.47 -0.60
N ILE A 3 -3.01 5.86 0.47
CA ILE A 3 -3.30 4.41 0.54
C ILE A 3 -4.34 3.98 -0.50
N GLY A 4 -5.33 4.82 -0.79
CA GLY A 4 -6.38 4.52 -1.78
C GLY A 4 -5.83 4.41 -3.21
N ILE A 5 -4.80 5.19 -3.54
CA ILE A 5 -4.11 5.09 -4.84
C ILE A 5 -3.35 3.77 -4.93
N LEU A 6 -2.68 3.36 -3.85
CA LEU A 6 -1.96 2.09 -3.79
C LEU A 6 -2.91 0.90 -3.95
N LYS A 7 -4.08 0.96 -3.28
CA LYS A 7 -5.14 -0.04 -3.42
C LYS A 7 -5.69 -0.09 -4.85
N ALA A 8 -5.93 1.06 -5.48
CA ALA A 8 -6.41 1.12 -6.85
C ALA A 8 -5.39 0.50 -7.82
N ALA A 9 -4.11 0.83 -7.68
CA ALA A 9 -3.04 0.26 -8.50
C ALA A 9 -2.94 -1.27 -8.36
N PHE A 10 -3.15 -1.80 -7.15
CA PHE A 10 -3.23 -3.24 -6.94
C PHE A 10 -4.46 -3.86 -7.63
N HIS A 11 -5.65 -3.27 -7.46
CA HIS A 11 -6.88 -3.77 -8.09
C HIS A 11 -6.86 -3.71 -9.62
N GLU A 12 -6.19 -2.71 -10.19
CA GLU A 12 -5.98 -2.60 -11.64
C GLU A 12 -4.90 -3.57 -12.15
N GLY A 13 -4.25 -4.34 -11.27
CA GLY A 13 -3.20 -5.28 -11.63
C GLY A 13 -1.88 -4.62 -12.05
N GLN A 14 -1.71 -3.31 -11.78
CA GLN A 14 -0.47 -2.59 -12.09
C GLN A 14 0.67 -2.96 -11.14
N ILE A 15 0.32 -3.31 -9.90
CA ILE A 15 1.28 -3.78 -8.89
C ILE A 15 0.77 -5.05 -8.21
N SER A 16 1.69 -5.92 -7.81
CA SER A 16 1.35 -7.09 -6.99
C SER A 16 1.14 -6.71 -5.53
N LEU A 17 0.46 -7.58 -4.77
CA LEU A 17 0.27 -7.38 -3.32
C LEU A 17 1.61 -7.20 -2.59
N PHE A 18 2.62 -7.98 -2.97
CA PHE A 18 3.97 -7.87 -2.43
C PHE A 18 4.61 -6.50 -2.71
N GLN A 19 4.45 -5.97 -3.92
CA GLN A 19 4.94 -4.63 -4.27
C GLN A 19 4.17 -3.54 -3.52
N ALA A 20 2.87 -3.70 -3.36
CA ALA A 20 2.04 -2.76 -2.61
C ALA A 20 2.46 -2.71 -1.13
N ASP A 21 2.73 -3.85 -0.51
CA ASP A 21 3.25 -3.93 0.86
C ASP A 21 4.66 -3.35 1.00
N ASP A 22 5.56 -3.60 0.05
CA ASP A 22 6.91 -3.01 0.05
C ASP A 22 6.86 -1.48 -0.06
N ILE A 23 6.00 -0.95 -0.94
CA ILE A 23 5.79 0.50 -1.08
C ILE A 23 5.21 1.08 0.21
N LEU A 24 4.20 0.44 0.80
CA LEU A 24 3.62 0.86 2.06
C LEU A 24 4.69 0.90 3.17
N GLY A 25 5.52 -0.14 3.26
CA GLY A 25 6.63 -0.20 4.21
C GLY A 25 7.65 0.93 4.01
N LYS A 26 7.99 1.26 2.77
CA LYS A 26 8.86 2.42 2.44
C LYS A 26 8.22 3.74 2.85
N MET A 27 6.92 3.91 2.61
CA MET A 27 6.20 5.11 3.03
C MET A 27 6.20 5.27 4.55
N ILE A 28 5.92 4.19 5.30
CA ILE A 28 5.94 4.21 6.76
C ILE A 28 7.34 4.56 7.28
N LYS A 29 8.40 3.96 6.71
CA LYS A 29 9.79 4.29 7.05
C LYS A 29 10.16 5.74 6.75
N ALA A 30 9.55 6.35 5.74
CA ALA A 30 9.71 7.76 5.41
C ALA A 30 8.91 8.72 6.33
N GLY A 31 8.19 8.19 7.33
CA GLY A 31 7.41 8.96 8.29
C GLY A 31 5.93 9.10 7.94
N PHE A 32 5.43 8.38 6.93
CA PHE A 32 4.00 8.35 6.64
C PHE A 32 3.25 7.55 7.70
N TYR A 33 2.27 8.18 8.34
CA TYR A 33 1.36 7.47 9.23
C TYR A 33 0.33 6.70 8.39
N SER A 34 0.42 5.37 8.42
CA SER A 34 -0.58 4.48 7.84
C SER A 34 -1.41 3.83 8.95
N PRO A 35 -2.76 3.87 8.87
CA PRO A 35 -3.62 3.15 9.81
C PRO A 35 -3.59 1.62 9.62
N ILE A 36 -3.05 1.15 8.48
CA ILE A 36 -2.90 -0.27 8.15
C ILE A 36 -1.43 -0.64 8.02
N ARG A 37 -1.09 -1.88 8.38
CA ARG A 37 0.29 -2.39 8.31
C ARG A 37 0.56 -3.18 7.04
N SER A 38 -0.48 -3.71 6.41
CA SER A 38 -0.41 -4.36 5.09
C SER A 38 -1.59 -3.93 4.23
N ILE A 39 -1.39 -3.86 2.92
CA ILE A 39 -2.46 -3.73 1.94
C ILE A 39 -3.38 -4.95 1.97
N SER A 40 -2.86 -6.11 2.37
CA SER A 40 -3.64 -7.33 2.59
C SER A 40 -4.73 -7.17 3.67
N ASP A 41 -4.62 -6.20 4.58
CA ASP A 41 -5.66 -5.94 5.61
C ASP A 41 -6.94 -5.32 5.02
N ILE A 42 -6.89 -4.80 3.78
CA ILE A 42 -7.99 -4.03 3.16
C ILE A 42 -8.37 -4.51 1.76
N VAL A 43 -7.88 -5.67 1.36
CA VAL A 43 -8.16 -6.36 0.10
C VAL A 43 -9.09 -7.53 0.35
#